data_AF-A0A4Q2ZAK3-F1
#
_entry.id   AF-A0A4Q2ZAK3-F1
#
_cell.length_a   1.000
_cell.length_b   1.000
_cell.length_c   1.000
_cell.angle_alpha   90.00
_cell.angle_beta   90.00
_cell.angle_gamma   90.00
#
_symmetry.space_group_name_H-M   'P 1'
#
loop_
_entity.id
_entity.type
_entity.pdbx_description
1 polymer ?
#
loop_
_entity_poly.entity_id
_entity_poly.type
_entity_poly.pdbx_seq_one_letter_code
_entity_poly.pdbx_strand_id
1 'polypeptide(L)'
;MIWRNFRSALLLALSLPTTLLLNSCGSASKDSRNQMIVSVTDQRMLLVHDGKPVKSYPISTSKFGIGSQNNSNRTPLGRMEVARKIGEGAPTGMVF
;
A
#
# COMPACT_ATOMS: atom_id res chain seq x y z
N MET A 1 -10.71 8.63 -73.44
CA MET A 1 -9.64 7.63 -73.27
C MET A 1 -8.72 8.15 -72.17
N ILE A 2 -9.10 7.96 -70.92
CA ILE A 2 -8.64 6.89 -70.00
C ILE A 2 -7.36 7.32 -69.26
N TRP A 3 -7.41 7.17 -67.93
CA TRP A 3 -6.35 7.24 -66.91
C TRP A 3 -5.91 8.61 -66.40
N ARG A 4 -5.58 8.81 -65.12
CA ARG A 4 -5.89 8.13 -63.86
C ARG A 4 -5.29 9.02 -62.77
N ASN A 5 -6.12 9.39 -61.81
CA ASN A 5 -5.70 9.98 -60.53
C ASN A 5 -4.74 9.02 -59.85
N PHE A 6 -3.49 9.41 -59.60
CA PHE A 6 -2.66 8.73 -58.61
C PHE A 6 -1.55 9.67 -58.12
N ARG A 7 -1.49 9.82 -56.79
CA ARG A 7 -0.34 10.29 -56.00
C ARG A 7 -0.20 11.79 -55.79
N SER A 8 -1.21 12.43 -55.23
CA SER A 8 -1.00 13.72 -54.53
C SER A 8 -1.95 13.85 -53.35
N ALA A 9 -1.96 12.86 -52.46
CA ALA A 9 -2.66 12.96 -51.19
C ALA A 9 -2.02 12.01 -50.18
N LEU A 10 -0.73 12.22 -49.86
CA LEU A 10 -0.11 11.44 -48.80
C LEU A 10 1.07 12.17 -48.14
N LEU A 11 0.93 13.43 -47.74
CA LEU A 11 1.98 14.08 -46.94
C LEU A 11 1.51 15.08 -45.86
N LEU A 12 0.25 15.07 -45.42
CA LEU A 12 -0.21 15.99 -44.36
C LEU A 12 -1.18 15.34 -43.36
N ALA A 13 -0.81 14.19 -42.79
CA ALA A 13 -1.61 13.59 -41.70
C ALA A 13 -0.75 12.84 -40.67
N LEU A 14 0.40 13.40 -40.28
CA LEU A 14 1.29 12.79 -39.27
C LEU A 14 1.79 13.80 -38.22
N SER A 15 0.98 14.81 -37.90
CA SER A 15 1.17 15.64 -36.72
C SER A 15 -0.09 15.63 -35.84
N LEU A 16 0.10 15.10 -34.63
CA LEU A 16 -0.76 15.08 -33.43
C LEU A 16 -1.78 13.92 -33.35
N PRO A 17 -1.83 13.12 -32.26
CA PRO A 17 -1.23 13.31 -30.93
C PRO A 17 -0.52 12.06 -30.37
N THR A 18 0.81 12.05 -30.29
CA THR A 18 1.58 10.99 -29.59
C THR A 18 1.53 11.11 -28.05
N THR A 19 0.57 11.87 -27.48
CA THR A 19 0.51 12.18 -26.04
C THR A 19 -0.49 11.33 -25.24
N LEU A 20 -1.09 10.28 -25.83
CA LEU A 20 -2.11 9.46 -25.15
C LEU A 20 -1.58 8.26 -24.35
N LEU A 21 -0.27 8.14 -24.08
CA LEU A 21 0.32 6.95 -23.43
C LEU A 21 0.92 7.18 -22.02
N LEU A 22 0.49 8.20 -21.27
CA LEU A 22 0.97 8.41 -19.89
C LEU A 22 -0.17 8.60 -18.88
N ASN A 23 -1.16 7.70 -18.87
CA ASN A 23 -2.11 7.59 -17.75
C ASN A 23 -1.98 6.23 -17.05
N SER A 24 -0.76 5.85 -16.68
CA SER A 24 -0.59 4.86 -15.61
C SER A 24 -0.52 5.61 -14.28
N CYS A 25 -1.66 6.18 -13.86
CA CYS A 25 -1.82 6.54 -12.45
C CYS A 25 -1.91 5.22 -11.68
N GLY A 26 -0.75 4.74 -11.22
CA GLY A 26 -0.64 3.56 -10.38
C GLY A 26 -1.49 3.73 -9.13
N SER A 27 -2.68 3.14 -9.14
CA SER A 27 -3.39 2.82 -7.91
C SER A 27 -2.60 1.68 -7.28
N ALA A 28 -1.59 2.03 -6.46
CA ALA A 28 -0.89 1.06 -5.64
C ALA A 28 -1.96 0.37 -4.77
N SER A 29 -2.28 -0.88 -5.08
CA SER A 29 -3.24 -1.66 -4.31
C SER A 29 -2.67 -1.84 -2.90
N LYS A 30 -3.35 -1.26 -1.90
CA LYS A 30 -3.00 -1.52 -0.50
C LYS A 30 -3.19 -3.00 -0.19
N ASP A 31 -2.27 -3.58 0.58
CA ASP A 31 -2.42 -4.96 1.03
C ASP A 31 -3.63 -5.07 1.96
N SER A 32 -4.69 -5.71 1.48
CA SER A 32 -5.88 -6.02 2.26
C SER A 32 -5.92 -7.48 2.71
N ARG A 33 -4.96 -8.31 2.26
CA ARG A 33 -4.93 -9.74 2.57
C ARG A 33 -4.35 -9.96 3.95
N ASN A 34 -3.29 -9.24 4.30
CA ASN A 34 -2.65 -9.33 5.61
C ASN A 34 -3.16 -8.23 6.54
N GLN A 35 -3.76 -8.63 7.67
CA GLN A 35 -4.28 -7.70 8.66
C GLN A 35 -3.84 -8.11 10.07
N MET A 36 -3.60 -7.12 10.92
CA MET A 36 -3.35 -7.32 12.34
C MET A 36 -4.46 -6.62 13.12
N ILE A 37 -5.22 -7.38 13.90
CA ILE A 37 -6.25 -6.83 14.79
C ILE A 37 -5.67 -6.83 16.20
N VAL A 38 -5.52 -5.64 16.78
CA VAL A 38 -4.96 -5.47 18.12
C VAL A 38 -6.08 -5.15 19.10
N SER A 39 -6.24 -5.99 20.12
CA SER A 39 -7.09 -5.69 21.27
C SER A 39 -6.21 -5.21 22.42
N VAL A 40 -6.36 -3.93 22.77
CA VAL A 40 -5.65 -3.32 23.90
C VAL A 40 -6.17 -3.88 25.23
N THR A 41 -7.48 -4.12 25.36
CA THR A 41 -8.06 -4.65 26.60
C THR A 41 -7.62 -6.07 26.87
N ASP A 42 -7.52 -6.89 25.81
CA ASP A 42 -7.21 -8.32 25.97
C ASP A 42 -5.70 -8.59 25.95
N GLN A 43 -4.88 -7.57 25.64
CA GLN A 43 -3.43 -7.71 25.43
C GLN A 43 -3.10 -8.83 24.42
N ARG A 44 -3.87 -8.88 23.33
CA ARG A 44 -3.67 -9.86 22.25
C ARG A 44 -3.67 -9.17 20.88
N MET A 45 -2.89 -9.74 19.96
CA MET A 45 -2.95 -9.43 18.54
C MET A 45 -3.37 -10.67 17.76
N LEU A 46 -4.33 -10.52 16.85
CA LEU A 46 -4.77 -11.54 15.91
C LEU A 46 -4.21 -11.23 14.52
N LEU A 47 -3.43 -12.16 13.99
CA LEU A 47 -3.01 -12.15 12.59
C LEU A 47 -4.11 -12.77 11.73
N VAL A 48 -4.52 -12.03 10.70
CA VAL A 48 -5.57 -12.43 9.75
C VAL A 48 -4.96 -12.43 8.34
N HIS A 49 -5.21 -13.50 7.58
CA HIS A 49 -4.83 -13.64 6.18
C HIS A 49 -6.06 -13.97 5.34
N ASP A 50 -6.34 -13.18 4.30
CA ASP A 50 -7.52 -13.31 3.44
C ASP A 50 -8.83 -13.39 4.26
N GLY A 51 -8.94 -12.56 5.29
CA GLY A 51 -10.09 -12.52 6.21
C GLY A 51 -10.18 -13.69 7.20
N LYS A 52 -9.23 -14.64 7.18
CA LYS A 52 -9.22 -15.80 8.07
C LYS A 52 -8.20 -15.64 9.20
N PRO A 53 -8.58 -15.96 10.45
CA PRO A 53 -7.64 -16.01 11.57
C PRO A 53 -6.50 -17.00 11.29
N VAL A 54 -5.25 -16.57 11.44
CA VAL A 54 -4.06 -17.40 11.27
C VAL A 54 -3.47 -17.77 12.63
N LYS A 55 -3.24 -16.78 13.49
CA LYS A 55 -2.60 -16.97 14.80
C LYS A 55 -2.87 -15.81 15.74
N SER A 56 -2.99 -16.11 17.03
CA SER A 56 -3.04 -15.11 18.09
C SER A 56 -1.72 -15.06 18.86
N TYR A 57 -1.25 -13.86 19.16
CA TYR A 57 -0.04 -13.60 19.92
C TYR A 57 -0.38 -12.81 21.19
N PRO A 58 0.19 -13.17 22.36
CA PRO A 58 0.21 -12.25 23.48
C PRO A 58 1.07 -11.04 23.10
N ILE A 59 0.65 -9.85 23.52
CA ILE A 59 1.37 -8.60 23.27
C ILE A 59 1.43 -7.76 24.55
N SER A 60 2.25 -6.73 24.53
CA SER A 60 2.16 -5.62 25.48
C SER A 60 1.89 -4.32 24.72
N THR A 61 0.96 -3.51 25.20
CA THR A 61 0.74 -2.14 24.72
C THR A 61 1.26 -1.13 25.74
N SER A 62 1.19 0.17 25.41
CA SER A 62 1.64 1.21 26.35
C SER A 62 0.89 1.15 27.68
N LYS A 63 1.62 1.26 28.78
CA LYS A 63 1.04 1.41 30.14
C LYS A 63 0.25 2.70 30.32
N PHE A 64 0.44 3.69 29.45
CA PHE A 64 -0.26 4.99 29.51
C PHE A 64 -1.67 4.93 28.91
N GLY A 65 -2.08 3.75 28.43
CA GLY A 65 -3.41 3.49 27.90
C GLY A 65 -3.58 3.95 26.46
N ILE A 66 -4.83 4.24 26.11
CA ILE A 66 -5.25 4.58 24.75
C ILE A 66 -5.22 6.10 24.54
N GLY A 67 -4.72 6.54 23.37
CA GLY A 67 -4.78 7.94 22.95
C GLY A 67 -3.85 8.27 21.79
N SER A 68 -4.10 9.40 21.12
CA SER A 68 -3.40 9.83 19.91
C SER A 68 -2.79 11.23 20.02
N GLN A 69 -2.73 11.78 21.22
CA GLN A 69 -2.11 13.09 21.47
C GLN A 69 -0.59 12.99 21.27
N ASN A 70 -0.01 14.01 20.67
CA ASN A 70 1.45 14.09 20.49
C ASN A 70 2.15 14.00 21.86
N ASN A 71 3.31 13.31 21.90
CA ASN A 71 4.11 13.07 23.11
C ASN A 71 3.37 12.35 24.27
N SER A 72 2.22 11.73 24.04
CA SER A 72 1.45 11.06 25.11
C SER A 72 1.96 9.67 25.48
N ASN A 73 2.82 9.08 24.64
CA ASN A 73 3.25 7.68 24.73
C ASN A 73 2.10 6.66 24.78
N ARG A 74 0.87 7.06 24.44
CA ARG A 74 -0.30 6.18 24.44
C ARG A 74 -0.36 5.37 23.15
N THR A 75 -1.08 4.25 23.18
CA THR A 75 -1.36 3.47 21.98
C THR A 75 -2.57 4.10 21.27
N PRO A 76 -2.41 4.59 20.03
CA PRO A 76 -3.52 5.16 19.28
C PRO A 76 -4.50 4.08 18.84
N LEU A 77 -5.78 4.44 18.72
CA LEU A 77 -6.79 3.62 18.05
C LEU A 77 -6.94 4.03 16.59
N GLY A 78 -7.46 3.11 15.79
CA GLY A 78 -7.83 3.37 14.39
C GLY A 78 -7.18 2.38 13.42
N ARG A 79 -7.31 2.69 12.13
CA ARG A 79 -6.69 1.90 11.06
C ARG A 79 -5.30 2.47 10.77
N MET A 80 -4.29 1.65 11.02
CA MET A 80 -2.89 1.98 10.77
C MET A 80 -2.33 1.09 9.66
N GLU A 81 -1.24 1.54 9.04
CA GLU A 81 -0.54 0.84 7.97
C GLU A 81 0.93 0.70 8.33
N VAL A 82 1.54 -0.45 8.00
CA VAL A 82 2.96 -0.68 8.24
C VAL A 82 3.75 0.10 7.19
N ALA A 83 4.34 1.22 7.59
CA ALA A 83 5.12 2.07 6.69
C ALA A 83 6.53 1.51 6.39
N ARG A 84 7.16 0.83 7.36
CA ARG A 84 8.51 0.27 7.24
C ARG A 84 8.71 -0.88 8.23
N LYS A 85 9.54 -1.85 7.87
CA LYS A 85 10.11 -2.86 8.78
C LYS A 85 11.61 -2.61 8.90
N ILE A 86 12.16 -2.71 10.11
CA ILE A 86 13.59 -2.47 10.40
C ILE A 86 14.15 -3.73 11.06
N GLY A 87 15.38 -4.10 10.73
CA GLY A 87 16.06 -5.28 11.29
C GLY A 87 16.13 -6.51 10.39
N GLU A 88 15.91 -6.36 9.09
CA GLU A 88 16.16 -7.44 8.12
C GLU A 88 17.62 -7.90 8.17
N GLY A 89 17.83 -9.22 8.24
CA GLY A 89 19.17 -9.82 8.31
C GLY A 89 19.90 -9.64 9.65
N ALA A 90 19.29 -8.99 10.63
CA ALA A 90 19.90 -8.78 11.94
C ALA A 90 20.00 -10.10 12.75
N PRO A 91 21.03 -10.26 13.58
CA PRO A 91 21.10 -11.38 14.51
C PRO A 91 19.90 -11.43 15.44
N THR A 92 19.53 -12.66 15.85
CA THR A 92 18.47 -12.84 16.85
C THR A 92 18.86 -12.15 18.16
N GLY A 93 17.96 -11.32 18.69
CA GLY A 93 18.18 -10.56 19.93
C GLY A 93 18.78 -9.16 19.75
N MET A 94 19.07 -8.73 18.51
CA MET A 94 19.52 -7.35 18.24
C MET A 94 18.40 -6.32 18.52
N VAL A 95 18.76 -5.17 19.09
CA VAL A 95 17.86 -4.06 19.47
C VAL A 95 18.05 -2.87 18.51
N PHE A 96 16.96 -2.17 18.15
CA PHE A 96 16.91 -1.03 17.22
C PHE A 96 16.27 0.20 17.85
#